data_AF-A0A948G0W9-F1
#
_entry.id   AF-A0A948G0W9-F1
#
_cell.length_a   1.000
_cell.length_b   1.000
_cell.length_c   1.000
_cell.angle_alpha   90.00
_cell.angle_beta   90.00
_cell.angle_gamma   90.00
#
_symmetry.space_group_name_H-M   'P 1'
#
loop_
_entity.id
_entity.type
_entity.pdbx_description
1 polymer ?
#
loop_
_entity_poly.entity_id
_entity_poly.type
_entity_poly.pdbx_seq_one_letter_code
_entity_poly.pdbx_strand_id
1 'polypeptide(L)' 'MCLNPLTRIAVTLLNIYQQYISKNFPCACRFYPNCSEYAKQAILRHGPAPGIIIACRRLLRCHPFSRSQGFDPVR' A
#
# COMPACT_ATOMS: atom_id res chain seq x y z
N MET A 1 -6.19 -8.95 -18.59
CA MET A 1 -5.34 -7.88 -18.04
C MET A 1 -3.90 -8.37 -18.06
N CYS A 2 -3.09 -7.93 -19.03
CA CYS A 2 -1.66 -8.26 -19.08
C CYS A 2 -0.91 -7.47 -18.01
N LEU A 3 -0.97 -7.93 -16.76
CA LEU A 3 -0.14 -7.38 -15.68
C LEU A 3 1.31 -7.68 -16.03
N ASN A 4 2.12 -6.63 -16.22
CA ASN A 4 3.54 -6.75 -16.48
C ASN A 4 4.20 -7.67 -15.42
N PRO A 5 5.22 -8.46 -15.76
CA PRO A 5 5.88 -9.36 -14.82
C PRO A 5 6.38 -8.62 -13.57
N LEU A 6 6.82 -7.37 -13.74
CA LEU A 6 7.24 -6.46 -12.66
C LEU A 6 6.13 -6.16 -11.64
N THR A 7 4.90 -5.98 -12.10
CA THR A 7 3.72 -5.75 -11.25
C THR A 7 3.44 -6.96 -10.37
N ARG A 8 3.56 -8.18 -10.91
CA ARG A 8 3.40 -9.42 -10.13
C ARG A 8 4.48 -9.52 -9.06
N ILE A 9 5.74 -9.26 -9.40
CA ILE A 9 6.85 -9.32 -8.44
C ILE A 9 6.63 -8.34 -7.29
N ALA A 10 6.28 -7.08 -7.59
CA ALA A 10 6.05 -6.05 -6.57
C ALA A 10 4.90 -6.42 -5.61
N VAL A 11 3.78 -6.94 -6.15
CA VAL A 11 2.63 -7.38 -5.35
C VAL A 11 2.96 -8.61 -4.50
N THR A 12 3.75 -9.55 -5.03
CA THR A 12 4.20 -10.73 -4.27
C THR A 12 5.13 -10.33 -3.13
N LEU A 13 6.06 -9.40 -3.37
CA LEU A 13 6.95 -8.88 -2.32
C LEU A 13 6.14 -8.19 -1.20
N LEU A 14 5.15 -7.37 -1.59
CA LEU A 14 4.23 -6.73 -0.66
C LEU A 14 3.38 -7.73 0.14
N ASN A 15 2.95 -8.84 -0.48
CA ASN A 15 2.23 -9.92 0.21
C ASN A 15 3.09 -10.61 1.25
N ILE A 16 4.33 -10.94 0.91
CA ILE A 16 5.29 -11.54 1.84
C ILE A 16 5.54 -10.55 2.98
N TYR A 17 5.81 -9.28 2.68
CA TYR A 17 5.95 -8.26 3.70
C TYR A 17 4.71 -8.15 4.61
N GLN A 18 3.49 -8.16 4.04
CA GLN A 18 2.25 -8.17 4.82
C GLN A 18 2.15 -9.40 5.73
N GLN A 19 2.43 -10.61 5.24
CA GLN A 19 2.30 -11.83 6.05
C GLN A 19 3.33 -11.92 7.18
N TYR A 20 4.57 -11.49 6.93
CA TYR A 20 5.66 -11.61 7.90
C TYR A 20 5.71 -10.42 8.87
N ILE A 21 5.44 -9.19 8.42
CA ILE A 21 5.51 -7.98 9.25
C ILE A 21 4.14 -7.61 9.82
N SER A 22 3.06 -7.64 9.02
CA SER A 22 1.75 -7.16 9.48
C SER A 22 1.14 -8.00 10.59
N LYS A 23 1.56 -9.27 10.76
CA LYS A 23 1.09 -10.13 11.84
C LYS A 23 1.63 -9.70 13.22
N ASN A 24 2.77 -9.01 13.24
CA ASN A 24 3.46 -8.60 14.46
C ASN A 24 3.26 -7.13 14.83
N PHE A 25 2.64 -6.33 13.97
CA PHE A 25 2.37 -4.92 14.23
C PHE A 25 0.88 -4.68 14.48
N PRO A 26 0.47 -4.13 15.65
CA PRO A 26 -0.89 -3.64 15.86
C PRO A 26 -1.21 -2.53 14.84
N CYS A 27 -2.50 -2.27 14.59
CA CYS A 27 -3.01 -1.34 13.57
C CYS A 27 -2.34 0.06 13.58
N ALA A 28 -1.17 0.18 12.97
CA ALA A 28 -0.42 1.42 12.84
C ALA A 28 -0.92 2.28 11.68
N CYS A 29 -1.68 1.68 10.75
CA CYS A 29 -2.29 2.39 9.64
C CYS A 29 -3.46 3.24 10.15
N ARG A 30 -3.31 4.56 10.01
CA ARG A 30 -4.32 5.54 10.42
C ARG A 30 -5.41 5.79 9.36
N PHE A 31 -5.20 5.27 8.15
CA PHE A 31 -6.13 5.35 7.03
C PHE A 31 -6.66 3.97 6.66
N TYR A 32 -7.93 3.90 6.26
CA TYR A 32 -8.55 2.71 5.69
C TYR A 32 -8.74 2.88 4.18
N PRO A 33 -8.48 1.86 3.35
CA PRO A 33 -7.79 0.60 3.68
C PRO A 33 -6.31 0.84 4.07
N ASN A 34 -5.70 -0.16 4.72
CA ASN A 34 -4.31 -0.13 5.19
C ASN A 34 -3.32 0.30 4.09
N CYS A 35 -2.19 0.91 4.46
CA CYS A 35 -1.19 1.42 3.50
C CYS A 35 -0.68 0.35 2.53
N SER A 36 -0.54 -0.89 3.00
CA SER A 36 -0.10 -2.03 2.18
C SER A 36 -1.19 -2.52 1.22
N GLU A 37 -2.46 -2.49 1.65
CA GLU A 37 -3.62 -2.80 0.82
C GLU A 37 -3.81 -1.72 -0.26
N TYR A 38 -3.66 -0.45 0.14
CA TYR A 38 -3.64 0.70 -0.75
C TYR A 38 -2.51 0.60 -1.78
N ALA A 39 -1.31 0.18 -1.36
CA ALA A 39 -0.18 -0.03 -2.27
C ALA A 39 -0.49 -1.08 -3.34
N LYS A 40 -1.08 -2.21 -2.92
CA LYS A 40 -1.57 -3.26 -3.84
C LYS A 40 -2.57 -2.71 -4.84
N GLN A 41 -3.61 -2.01 -4.35
CA GLN A 41 -4.65 -1.44 -5.21
C GLN A 41 -4.06 -0.39 -6.16
N ALA A 42 -3.14 0.45 -5.71
CA ALA A 42 -2.51 1.48 -6.53
C ALA A 42 -1.68 0.86 -7.65
N ILE A 43 -0.91 -0.19 -7.35
CA ILE A 43 -0.11 -0.93 -8.33
C ILE A 43 -1.00 -1.67 -9.34
N LEU A 44 -2.11 -2.26 -8.89
CA LEU A 44 -3.05 -2.97 -9.77
C LEU A 44 -3.81 -2.02 -10.71
N ARG A 45 -4.11 -0.80 -10.25
CA ARG A 45 -4.96 0.16 -10.97
C ARG A 45 -4.15 1.10 -11.88
N HIS A 46 -2.99 1.60 -11.41
CA HIS A 46 -2.15 2.57 -12.12
C HIS A 46 -0.90 1.94 -12.75
N GLY A 47 -0.52 0.72 -12.36
CA GLY A 47 0.74 0.07 -12.76
C GLY A 47 1.86 0.26 -11.72
N PRO A 48 3.02 -0.39 -11.91
CA PRO A 48 4.03 -0.53 -10.86
C PRO A 48 4.66 0.81 -10.47
N ALA A 49 5.13 1.61 -11.43
CA ALA A 49 5.81 2.87 -11.13
C ALA A 49 4.89 3.93 -10.49
N PRO A 50 3.77 4.35 -11.13
CA PRO A 50 2.87 5.34 -10.53
C PRO A 50 2.18 4.80 -9.27
N GLY A 51 1.87 3.50 -9.22
CA GLY A 51 1.30 2.86 -8.04
C GLY A 51 2.21 2.93 -6.82
N ILE A 52 3.52 2.67 -7.00
CA ILE A 52 4.52 2.81 -5.93
C ILE A 52 4.62 4.26 -5.46
N ILE A 53 4.64 5.24 -6.38
CA ILE A 53 4.73 6.67 -6.02
C ILE A 53 3.53 7.09 -5.16
N ILE A 54 2.31 6.73 -5.58
CA ILE A 54 1.07 7.07 -4.86
C ILE A 54 1.04 6.39 -3.48
N ALA A 55 1.46 5.13 -3.41
CA ALA A 55 1.55 4.36 -2.18
C ALA A 55 2.58 4.97 -1.20
N CYS A 56 3.80 5.25 -1.65
CA CYS A 56 4.86 5.85 -0.85
C CYS A 56 4.45 7.22 -0.32
N ARG A 57 3.83 8.05 -1.15
CA ARG A 57 3.35 9.38 -0.74
C ARG A 57 2.27 9.31 0.34
N ARG A 58 1.51 8.22 0.42
CA ARG A 58 0.58 7.96 1.51
C ARG A 58 1.25 7.35 2.74
N LEU A 59 2.21 6.45 2.55
CA LEU A 59 2.99 5.87 3.64
C LEU A 59 3.72 6.96 4.44
N LEU A 60 4.31 7.95 3.76
CA LEU A 60 4.93 9.12 4.39
C LEU A 60 3.94 9.96 5.22
N ARG A 61 2.66 9.99 4.83
CA ARG A 61 1.59 10.65 5.60
C ARG A 61 1.06 9.79 6.74
N CYS A 62 1.36 8.49 6.75
CA CYS A 62 0.93 7.55 7.77
C CYS A 62 2.00 7.44 8.87
N HIS A 63 2.15 8.49 9.66
CA HIS A 63 3.00 8.55 10.85
C HIS A 63 2.13 8.83 12.10
N PRO A 64 2.54 8.45 13.32
CA PRO A 64 1.72 8.59 14.54
C PRO A 64 1.31 10.02 14.86
N PHE A 65 2.12 11.01 14.43
CA PHE A 65 1.83 12.44 14.57
C PHE A 65 1.00 13.02 13.43
N SER A 66 0.54 12.19 12.48
CA SER A 66 -0.32 12.65 11.40
C SER A 66 -1.69 13.01 11.94
N ARG A 67 -2.11 14.25 11.71
CA ARG A 67 -3.48 14.73 12.05
C ARG A 67 -4.56 14.12 11.15
N SER A 68 -4.16 13.47 10.06
CA SER A 68 -5.07 12.95 9.05
C SER A 68 -5.36 11.47 9.30
N GLN A 69 -6.65 11.15 9.41
CA GLN A 69 -7.21 9.85 9.72
C GLN A 69 -8.49 9.70 8.89
N GLY A 70 -8.76 8.52 8.33
CA GLY A 70 -10.04 8.28 7.65
C GLY A 70 -9.97 7.32 6.47
N PHE A 71 -11.06 7.31 5.68
CA PHE A 71 -11.18 6.48 4.48
C PHE A 71 -10.57 7.20 3.27
N ASP A 72 -9.57 6.60 2.65
CA ASP A 72 -8.97 7.10 1.41
C ASP A 72 -8.80 5.87 0.48
N PRO A 73 -9.71 5.63 -0.47
CA PRO A 73 -9.56 4.55 -1.43
C PRO A 73 -8.68 4.99 -2.61
N VAL A 74 -8.04 4.04 -3.31
CA VAL A 74 -7.36 4.34 -4.59
C VAL A 74 -8.44 4.71 -5.61
N ARG A 75 -8.35 5.90 -6.21
CA ARG A 75 -9.16 6.29 -7.38
C ARG A 75 -8.54 5.75 -8.66
#